data_AF-A0A1I7JHA0-F1
#
_entry.id   AF-A0A1I7JHA0-F1
#
_cell.length_a   1.000
_cell.length_b   1.000
_cell.length_c   1.000
_cell.angle_alpha   90.00
_cell.angle_beta   90.00
_cell.angle_gamma   90.00
#
_symmetry.space_group_name_H-M   'P 1'
#
loop_
_entity.id
_entity.type
_entity.pdbx_description
1 polymer ?
#
loop_
_entity_poly.entity_id
_entity_poly.type
_entity_poly.pdbx_seq_one_letter_code
_entity_poly.pdbx_strand_id
1 'polypeptide(L)'
;MTTHTREYVVDANVLITAYQNYYAHDLLPRFWDVLPNESRVCSIDRVLRELRRGNDWLSSWAQQHRDWFLSTDEISVLERYRDVVNWVASVSRYKEENKMAFYEGADPWLVAYASVHHLTVVTLERPEPNSRKVKVPDVCNQFGVPVVNTFRMLRSLGIVF
;
A
#
# COMPACT_ATOMS: atom_id res chain seq x y z
N MET A 1 3.79 13.40 25.54
CA MET A 1 4.28 12.63 24.39
C MET A 1 3.07 12.32 23.52
N THR A 2 2.85 13.07 22.44
CA THR A 2 1.85 12.70 21.45
C THR A 2 2.37 11.47 20.72
N THR A 3 1.85 10.30 21.05
CA THR A 3 1.98 9.12 20.19
C THR A 3 1.30 9.49 18.87
N HIS A 4 2.09 9.81 17.85
CA HIS A 4 1.55 9.98 16.51
C HIS A 4 1.10 8.60 16.04
N THR A 5 -0.21 8.38 16.07
CA THR A 5 -0.84 7.17 15.52
C THR A 5 -0.67 7.21 14.01
N ARG A 6 -0.26 6.09 13.42
CA ARG A 6 -0.23 5.95 11.96
C ARG A 6 -1.63 6.11 11.40
N GLU A 7 -1.74 6.76 10.24
CA GLU A 7 -3.02 7.04 9.58
C GLU A 7 -3.09 6.40 8.19
N TYR A 8 -1.94 6.23 7.52
CA TYR A 8 -1.88 5.80 6.12
C TYR A 8 -0.88 4.67 5.90
N VAL A 9 -1.24 3.72 5.03
CA VAL A 9 -0.34 2.70 4.51
C VAL A 9 -0.26 2.78 2.98
N VAL A 10 0.95 2.90 2.46
CA VAL A 10 1.22 3.20 1.05
C VAL A 10 1.47 1.91 0.25
N ASP A 11 0.76 1.79 -0.86
CA ASP A 11 0.93 0.74 -1.87
C ASP A 11 2.23 0.91 -2.67
N ALA A 12 2.81 -0.19 -3.15
CA ALA A 12 3.96 -0.19 -4.06
C ALA A 12 3.69 0.67 -5.31
N ASN A 13 2.48 0.60 -5.87
CA ASN A 13 2.16 1.30 -7.11
C ASN A 13 2.29 2.83 -6.99
N VAL A 14 2.08 3.39 -5.79
CA VAL A 14 2.23 4.83 -5.52
C VAL A 14 3.69 5.22 -5.67
N LEU A 15 4.59 4.43 -5.09
CA LEU A 15 6.03 4.69 -5.08
C LEU A 15 6.63 4.47 -6.47
N ILE A 16 6.27 3.36 -7.13
CA ILE A 16 6.74 3.04 -8.49
C ILE A 16 6.31 4.12 -9.48
N THR A 17 5.03 4.49 -9.47
CA THR A 17 4.50 5.48 -10.41
C THR A 17 5.03 6.89 -10.11
N ALA A 18 5.19 7.25 -8.83
CA ALA A 18 5.83 8.49 -8.43
C ALA A 18 7.24 8.59 -9.01
N TYR A 19 8.06 7.55 -8.81
CA TYR A 19 9.44 7.49 -9.30
C TYR A 19 9.51 7.57 -10.83
N GLN A 20 8.61 6.89 -11.53
CA GLN A 20 8.66 6.79 -12.99
C GLN A 20 8.06 7.99 -13.75
N ASN A 21 7.09 8.70 -13.18
CA ASN A 21 6.26 9.63 -13.96
C ASN A 21 6.27 11.09 -13.48
N TYR A 22 6.01 11.34 -12.19
CA TYR A 22 5.65 12.70 -11.75
C TYR A 22 6.40 13.18 -10.50
N TYR A 23 7.14 12.31 -9.82
CA TYR A 23 8.07 12.63 -8.74
C TYR A 23 9.41 11.93 -8.99
N ALA A 24 9.95 12.04 -10.20
CA ALA A 24 11.30 11.56 -10.49
C ALA A 24 12.28 12.20 -9.47
N HIS A 25 13.14 11.37 -8.89
CA HIS A 25 13.94 11.73 -7.72
C HIS A 25 14.89 12.92 -7.94
N ASP A 26 15.34 13.11 -9.17
CA ASP A 26 16.20 14.20 -9.63
C ASP A 26 15.45 15.54 -9.75
N LEU A 27 14.14 15.48 -10.04
CA LEU A 27 13.30 16.67 -10.18
C LEU A 27 12.60 17.06 -8.87
N LEU A 28 12.17 16.08 -8.07
CA LEU A 28 11.35 16.28 -6.87
C LEU A 28 11.89 15.50 -5.66
N PRO A 29 13.16 15.72 -5.25
CA PRO A 29 13.81 14.98 -4.16
C PRO A 29 13.08 15.14 -2.82
N ARG A 30 12.46 16.30 -2.59
CA ARG A 30 11.75 16.61 -1.34
C ARG A 30 10.58 15.65 -1.06
N PHE A 31 9.95 15.09 -2.09
CA PHE A 31 8.93 14.04 -1.89
C PHE A 31 9.53 12.80 -1.21
N TRP A 32 10.69 12.37 -1.68
CA TRP A 32 11.40 11.18 -1.22
C TRP A 32 12.05 11.36 0.14
N ASP A 33 12.40 12.59 0.51
CA ASP A 33 12.91 12.93 1.83
C ASP A 33 11.79 13.04 2.88
N VAL A 34 10.65 13.64 2.52
CA VAL A 34 9.57 13.91 3.48
C VAL A 34 8.76 12.64 3.78
N LEU A 35 8.43 11.84 2.76
CA LEU A 35 7.54 10.70 2.90
C LEU A 35 7.97 9.68 3.97
N PRO A 36 9.23 9.21 4.02
CA PRO A 36 9.66 8.23 5.03
C PRO A 36 9.81 8.85 6.44
N ASN A 37 9.87 10.18 6.54
CA ASN A 37 9.99 10.91 7.80
C ASN A 37 8.63 11.37 8.36
N GLU A 38 7.54 11.22 7.61
CA GLU A 38 6.19 11.52 8.09
C GLU A 38 5.65 10.35 8.94
N SER A 39 5.64 10.54 10.25
CA SER A 39 5.24 9.53 11.24
C SER A 39 3.84 8.94 11.04
N ARG A 40 2.92 9.68 10.39
CA ARG A 40 1.55 9.22 10.11
C ARG A 40 1.45 8.29 8.91
N VAL A 41 2.52 8.15 8.12
CA VAL A 41 2.54 7.35 6.90
C VAL A 41 3.55 6.22 7.05
N CYS A 42 3.19 5.03 6.60
CA CYS A 42 4.11 3.91 6.49
C CYS A 42 3.85 3.11 5.21
N SER A 43 4.66 2.07 4.99
CA SER A 43 4.30 0.96 4.12
C SER A 43 4.58 -0.35 4.85
N ILE A 44 4.46 -1.49 4.17
CA ILE A 44 4.66 -2.82 4.78
C ILE A 44 5.86 -3.55 4.17
N ASP A 45 6.43 -4.48 4.92
CA ASP A 45 7.56 -5.32 4.50
C ASP A 45 7.31 -6.03 3.16
N ARG A 46 6.05 -6.38 2.87
CA ARG A 46 5.65 -6.97 1.59
C ARG A 46 5.87 -6.03 0.40
N VAL A 47 5.57 -4.75 0.56
CA VAL A 47 5.86 -3.71 -0.44
C VAL A 47 7.37 -3.53 -0.60
N LEU A 48 8.14 -3.52 0.50
CA LEU A 48 9.61 -3.46 0.41
C LEU A 48 10.19 -4.61 -0.41
N ARG A 49 9.68 -5.84 -0.23
CA ARG A 49 10.10 -7.01 -1.03
C ARG A 49 9.79 -6.85 -2.51
N GLU A 50 8.66 -6.22 -2.85
CA GLU A 50 8.30 -5.92 -4.23
C GLU A 50 9.25 -4.90 -4.85
N LEU A 51 9.48 -3.77 -4.18
CA LEU A 51 10.36 -2.70 -4.67
C LEU A 51 11.80 -3.18 -4.88
N ARG A 52 12.29 -4.09 -4.03
CA ARG A 52 13.63 -4.70 -4.17
C ARG A 52 13.84 -5.43 -5.49
N ARG A 53 12.77 -5.88 -6.16
CA ARG A 53 12.87 -6.57 -7.46
C ARG A 53 13.24 -5.64 -8.61
N GLY A 54 13.02 -4.33 -8.47
CA GLY A 54 13.30 -3.33 -9.52
C GLY A 54 14.78 -3.10 -9.81
N ASN A 55 15.66 -3.36 -8.82
CA ASN A 55 17.12 -3.19 -8.92
C ASN A 55 17.56 -1.80 -9.47
N ASP A 56 16.86 -0.75 -9.04
CA ASP A 56 17.06 0.63 -9.48
C ASP A 56 17.25 1.58 -8.28
N TRP A 57 17.17 2.89 -8.53
CA TRP A 57 17.26 3.91 -7.48
C TRP A 57 16.17 3.73 -6.42
N LEU A 58 14.93 3.39 -6.83
CA LEU A 58 13.82 3.20 -5.92
C LEU A 58 14.04 2.00 -4.99
N SER A 59 14.60 0.90 -5.52
CA SER A 59 15.05 -0.24 -4.71
C SER A 59 16.07 0.18 -3.63
N SER A 60 17.05 1.01 -4.02
CA SER A 60 18.07 1.52 -3.10
C SER A 60 17.48 2.43 -2.03
N TRP A 61 16.58 3.35 -2.41
CA TRP A 61 15.85 4.22 -1.48
C TRP A 61 15.03 3.39 -0.49
N ALA A 62 14.27 2.40 -0.96
CA ALA A 62 13.45 1.55 -0.10
C ALA A 62 14.30 0.77 0.91
N GLN A 63 15.50 0.33 0.50
CA GLN A 63 16.44 -0.35 1.38
C GLN A 63 17.02 0.56 2.46
N GLN A 64 17.33 1.82 2.12
CA GLN A 64 17.83 2.82 3.07
C GLN A 64 16.76 3.19 4.11
N HIS A 65 15.49 3.21 3.71
CA HIS A 65 14.35 3.53 4.58
C HIS A 65 13.60 2.28 5.06
N ARG A 66 14.29 1.14 5.24
CA ARG A 66 13.67 -0.14 5.62
C ARG A 66 12.78 -0.07 6.88
N ASP A 67 13.10 0.81 7.82
CA ASP A 67 12.36 0.95 9.09
C ASP A 67 10.99 1.65 8.91
N TRP A 68 10.78 2.30 7.77
CA TRP A 68 9.48 2.85 7.35
C TRP A 68 8.50 1.76 6.87
N PHE A 69 9.01 0.57 6.54
CA PHE A 69 8.23 -0.59 6.14
C PHE A 69 8.00 -1.52 7.34
N LEU A 70 6.75 -1.66 7.75
CA LEU A 70 6.37 -2.37 8.96
C LEU A 70 6.17 -3.87 8.70
N SER A 71 6.51 -4.69 9.69
CA SER A 71 6.30 -6.14 9.61
C SER A 71 4.82 -6.49 9.56
N THR A 72 4.49 -7.53 8.80
CA THR A 72 3.16 -8.12 8.68
C THR A 72 3.05 -9.47 9.42
N ASP A 73 4.02 -9.80 10.28
CA ASP A 73 4.11 -11.09 10.97
C ASP A 73 3.21 -11.19 12.22
N GLU A 74 2.46 -10.13 12.54
CA GLU A 74 1.47 -10.13 13.63
C GLU A 74 0.37 -11.18 13.37
N ILE A 75 0.01 -11.97 14.40
CA ILE A 75 -1.00 -13.03 14.27
C ILE A 75 -2.33 -12.48 13.76
N SER A 76 -2.76 -11.33 14.26
CA SER A 76 -3.99 -10.64 13.83
C SER A 76 -3.96 -10.26 12.35
N VAL A 77 -2.81 -9.81 11.83
CA VAL A 77 -2.61 -9.50 10.41
C VAL A 77 -2.66 -10.77 9.58
N LEU A 78 -2.06 -11.87 10.07
CA LEU A 78 -2.08 -13.17 9.40
C LEU A 78 -3.49 -13.77 9.32
N GLU A 79 -4.28 -13.66 10.40
CA GLU A 79 -5.68 -14.06 10.42
C GLU A 79 -6.52 -13.23 9.46
N ARG A 80 -6.36 -11.90 9.50
CA ARG A 80 -7.07 -11.01 8.57
C ARG A 80 -6.68 -11.25 7.11
N TYR A 81 -5.41 -11.54 6.84
CA TYR A 81 -4.94 -11.93 5.51
C TYR A 81 -5.67 -13.18 4.99
N ARG A 82 -5.89 -14.18 5.85
CA ARG A 82 -6.66 -15.37 5.49
C ARG A 82 -8.11 -15.02 5.15
N ASP A 83 -8.74 -14.12 5.91
CA ASP A 83 -10.09 -13.63 5.57
C ASP A 83 -10.13 -12.96 4.20
N VAL A 84 -9.16 -12.09 3.91
CA VAL A 84 -9.02 -11.39 2.63
C VAL A 84 -8.91 -12.38 1.48
N VAL A 85 -8.00 -13.35 1.58
CA VAL A 85 -7.80 -14.37 0.55
C VAL A 85 -9.06 -15.24 0.37
N ASN A 86 -9.69 -15.67 1.47
CA ASN A 86 -10.91 -16.48 1.42
C ASN A 86 -12.07 -15.73 0.75
N TRP A 87 -12.23 -14.43 1.04
CA TRP A 87 -13.24 -13.62 0.39
C TRP A 87 -12.96 -13.49 -1.10
N VAL A 88 -11.74 -13.14 -1.51
CA VAL A 88 -11.36 -13.05 -2.93
C VAL A 88 -11.59 -14.38 -3.65
N ALA A 89 -11.28 -15.51 -3.01
CA ALA A 89 -11.54 -16.84 -3.54
C ALA A 89 -13.04 -17.11 -3.76
N SER A 90 -13.89 -16.65 -2.84
CA SER A 90 -15.35 -16.83 -2.90
C SER A 90 -16.04 -16.00 -4.00
N VAL A 91 -15.39 -14.93 -4.46
CA VAL A 91 -15.96 -14.03 -5.48
C VAL A 91 -15.88 -14.68 -6.86
N SER A 92 -17.03 -15.11 -7.37
CA SER A 92 -17.16 -15.86 -8.64
C SER A 92 -16.81 -15.06 -9.89
N ARG A 93 -16.87 -13.71 -9.85
CA ARG A 93 -16.56 -12.88 -11.01
C ARG A 93 -15.06 -12.81 -11.32
N TYR A 94 -14.19 -12.99 -10.32
CA TYR A 94 -12.74 -12.95 -10.51
C TYR A 94 -12.25 -14.23 -11.18
N LYS A 95 -11.50 -14.08 -12.26
CA LYS A 95 -10.83 -15.21 -12.90
C LYS A 95 -9.69 -15.73 -12.02
N GLU A 96 -9.39 -17.02 -12.13
CA GLU A 96 -8.33 -17.65 -11.34
C GLU A 96 -6.96 -16.98 -11.53
N GLU A 97 -6.61 -16.63 -12.76
CA GLU A 97 -5.39 -15.88 -13.08
C GLU A 97 -5.27 -14.55 -12.32
N ASN A 98 -6.39 -13.83 -12.15
CA ASN A 98 -6.42 -12.56 -11.45
C ASN A 98 -6.39 -12.73 -9.92
N LYS A 99 -6.95 -13.82 -9.41
CA LYS A 99 -6.84 -14.19 -7.99
C LYS A 99 -5.39 -14.51 -7.65
N MET A 100 -4.73 -15.35 -8.46
CA MET A 100 -3.33 -15.71 -8.27
C MET A 100 -2.41 -14.48 -8.32
N ALA A 101 -2.58 -13.60 -9.32
CA ALA A 101 -1.82 -12.36 -9.40
C ALA A 101 -1.96 -11.49 -8.14
N PHE A 102 -3.18 -11.41 -7.58
CA PHE A 102 -3.43 -10.71 -6.32
C PHE A 102 -2.74 -11.40 -5.13
N TYR A 103 -2.79 -12.73 -5.03
CA TYR A 103 -2.19 -13.48 -3.93
C TYR A 103 -0.65 -13.42 -3.91
N GLU A 104 -0.02 -13.29 -5.08
CA GLU A 104 1.44 -13.19 -5.20
C GLU A 104 1.99 -11.80 -4.81
N GLY A 105 1.13 -10.78 -4.83
CA GLY A 105 1.47 -9.38 -4.56
C GLY A 105 1.46 -9.00 -3.08
N ALA A 106 1.76 -7.72 -2.82
CA ALA A 106 1.63 -7.12 -1.49
C ALA A 106 0.17 -6.80 -1.12
N ASP A 107 -0.70 -6.64 -2.11
CA ASP A 107 -2.09 -6.21 -1.97
C ASP A 107 -2.92 -6.90 -0.86
N PRO A 108 -3.02 -8.23 -0.78
CA PRO A 108 -3.81 -8.88 0.28
C PRO A 108 -3.27 -8.57 1.68
N TRP A 109 -1.94 -8.45 1.82
CA TRP A 109 -1.30 -8.08 3.07
C TRP A 109 -1.51 -6.60 3.40
N LEU A 110 -1.51 -5.74 2.39
CA LEU A 110 -1.77 -4.31 2.53
C LEU A 110 -3.17 -4.06 3.09
N VAL A 111 -4.18 -4.74 2.52
CA VAL A 111 -5.56 -4.67 3.02
C VAL A 111 -5.67 -5.24 4.44
N ALA A 112 -5.04 -6.38 4.70
CA ALA A 112 -5.10 -7.01 6.00
C ALA A 112 -4.47 -6.14 7.11
N TYR A 113 -3.29 -5.59 6.83
CA TYR A 113 -2.59 -4.68 7.73
C TYR A 113 -3.43 -3.43 8.01
N ALA A 114 -3.95 -2.79 6.95
CA ALA A 114 -4.79 -1.61 7.10
C ALA A 114 -6.06 -1.88 7.92
N SER A 115 -6.68 -3.05 7.73
CA SER A 115 -7.88 -3.45 8.46
C SER A 115 -7.61 -3.66 9.95
N VAL A 116 -6.50 -4.31 10.31
CA VAL A 116 -6.12 -4.58 11.72
C VAL A 116 -5.72 -3.30 12.44
N HIS A 117 -4.98 -2.42 11.78
CA HIS A 117 -4.44 -1.21 12.41
C HIS A 117 -5.31 0.04 12.17
N HIS A 118 -6.49 -0.12 11.57
CA HIS A 118 -7.44 0.97 11.26
C HIS A 118 -6.81 2.10 10.43
N LEU A 119 -6.00 1.73 9.43
CA LEU A 119 -5.32 2.67 8.55
C LEU A 119 -6.09 2.88 7.24
N THR A 120 -5.78 3.99 6.58
CA THR A 120 -6.23 4.28 5.22
C THR A 120 -5.21 3.78 4.20
N VAL A 121 -5.65 2.98 3.22
CA VAL A 121 -4.79 2.54 2.11
C VAL A 121 -4.62 3.68 1.12
N VAL A 122 -3.37 3.92 0.71
CA VAL A 122 -3.02 4.89 -0.32
C VAL A 122 -2.61 4.13 -1.57
N THR A 123 -3.44 4.20 -2.61
CA THR A 123 -3.22 3.48 -3.88
C THR A 123 -3.61 4.39 -5.07
N LEU A 124 -3.07 4.08 -6.25
CA LEU A 124 -3.48 4.73 -7.50
C LEU A 124 -4.61 4.01 -8.21
N GLU A 125 -5.01 2.83 -7.74
CA GLU A 125 -6.16 2.11 -8.27
C GLU A 125 -7.47 2.87 -8.02
N ARG A 126 -8.45 2.66 -8.90
CA ARG A 126 -9.83 3.12 -8.72
C ARG A 126 -10.76 1.93 -8.48
N PRO A 127 -11.81 2.08 -7.67
CA PRO A 127 -12.84 1.06 -7.51
C PRO A 127 -13.42 0.66 -8.86
N GLU A 128 -13.61 -0.63 -9.07
CA GLU A 128 -14.24 -1.17 -10.27
C GLU A 128 -15.03 -2.44 -9.90
N PRO A 129 -16.18 -2.31 -9.21
CA PRO A 129 -16.87 -3.44 -8.58
C PRO A 129 -17.25 -4.58 -9.55
N ASN A 130 -17.39 -4.26 -10.84
CA ASN A 130 -17.73 -5.21 -11.91
C ASN A 130 -16.49 -5.78 -12.62
N SER A 131 -15.28 -5.44 -12.18
CA SER A 131 -14.03 -5.89 -12.78
C SER A 131 -13.87 -7.41 -12.65
N ARG A 132 -13.21 -7.98 -13.66
CA ARG A 132 -12.72 -9.36 -13.60
C ARG A 132 -11.38 -9.46 -12.88
N LYS A 133 -10.67 -8.34 -12.73
CA LYS A 133 -9.45 -8.23 -11.93
C LYS A 133 -9.82 -7.98 -10.47
N VAL A 134 -8.97 -8.43 -9.55
CA VAL A 134 -9.10 -8.05 -8.14
C VAL A 134 -8.55 -6.64 -8.00
N LYS A 135 -9.36 -5.71 -7.51
CA LYS A 135 -8.96 -4.32 -7.29
C LYS A 135 -8.79 -4.06 -5.80
N VAL A 136 -7.66 -3.48 -5.41
CA VAL A 136 -7.36 -3.15 -4.01
C VAL A 136 -8.49 -2.34 -3.37
N PRO A 137 -9.05 -1.29 -4.01
CA PRO A 137 -10.14 -0.53 -3.42
C PRO A 137 -11.43 -1.34 -3.19
N ASP A 138 -11.74 -2.31 -4.06
CA ASP A 138 -12.94 -3.14 -3.91
C ASP A 138 -12.80 -4.13 -2.75
N VAL A 139 -11.58 -4.69 -2.57
CA VAL A 139 -11.26 -5.52 -1.41
C VAL A 139 -11.28 -4.65 -0.14
N CYS A 140 -10.66 -3.48 -0.15
CA CYS A 140 -10.70 -2.55 0.98
C CYS A 140 -12.14 -2.22 1.41
N ASN A 141 -13.02 -1.94 0.45
CA ASN A 141 -14.43 -1.66 0.72
C ASN A 141 -15.13 -2.84 1.43
N GLN A 142 -14.86 -4.08 1.03
CA GLN A 142 -15.40 -5.25 1.71
C GLN A 142 -14.97 -5.34 3.18
N PHE A 143 -13.73 -4.97 3.48
CA PHE A 143 -13.13 -5.07 4.81
C PHE A 143 -13.23 -3.78 5.63
N GLY A 144 -14.02 -2.80 5.17
CA GLY A 144 -14.21 -1.52 5.85
C GLY A 144 -12.95 -0.65 5.92
N VAL A 145 -12.00 -0.87 5.01
CA VAL A 145 -10.74 -0.13 4.93
C VAL A 145 -10.93 1.11 4.04
N PRO A 146 -10.70 2.34 4.54
CA PRO A 146 -10.78 3.53 3.72
C PRO A 146 -9.62 3.60 2.72
N VAL A 147 -9.87 4.22 1.57
CA VAL A 147 -8.89 4.35 0.48
C VAL A 147 -8.81 5.78 -0.02
N VAL A 148 -7.59 6.27 -0.25
CA VAL A 148 -7.33 7.58 -0.86
C VAL A 148 -6.21 7.49 -1.89
N ASN A 149 -6.10 8.52 -2.74
CA ASN A 149 -4.93 8.69 -3.60
C ASN A 149 -3.85 9.54 -2.92
N THR A 150 -2.65 9.57 -3.52
CA THR A 150 -1.49 10.32 -3.00
C THR A 150 -1.81 11.78 -2.74
N PHE A 151 -2.51 12.46 -3.65
CA PHE A 151 -2.83 13.89 -3.46
C PHE A 151 -3.80 14.15 -2.32
N ARG A 152 -4.77 13.25 -2.07
CA ARG A 152 -5.69 13.35 -0.93
C ARG A 152 -4.94 13.14 0.37
N MET A 153 -4.06 12.14 0.43
CA MET A 153 -3.16 11.92 1.57
C MET A 153 -2.31 13.17 1.85
N LEU A 154 -1.56 13.67 0.86
CA LEU A 154 -0.68 14.84 1.03
C LEU A 154 -1.45 16.08 1.52
N ARG A 155 -2.63 16.36 0.96
CA ARG A 155 -3.50 17.46 1.43
C ARG A 155 -3.97 17.26 2.86
N SER A 156 -4.38 16.04 3.23
CA SER A 156 -4.80 15.73 4.61
C SER A 156 -3.66 15.90 5.61
N LEU A 157 -2.43 15.59 5.19
CA LEU A 157 -1.24 15.72 6.03
C LEU A 157 -0.69 17.15 6.08
N GLY A 158 -1.16 18.06 5.22
CA GLY A 158 -0.64 19.42 5.10
C GLY A 158 0.74 19.50 4.43
N ILE A 159 1.12 18.47 3.67
CA ILE A 159 2.44 18.39 3.03
C ILE A 159 2.44 19.17 1.71
N VAL A 160 3.43 20.05 1.57
CA VAL A 160 3.70 20.83 0.36
C VAL A 160 5.19 20.75 0.03
N PHE A 161 5.51 20.58 -1.26
CA PHE A 161 6.88 20.44 -1.77
C PHE A 161 7.39 21.73 -2.39
#